data_AF-A0A068VJ26-F1
#
_entry.id   AF-A0A068VJ26-F1
#
_cell.length_a   1.000
_cell.length_b   1.000
_cell.length_c   1.000
_cell.angle_alpha   90.00
_cell.angle_beta   90.00
_cell.angle_gamma   90.00
#
_symmetry.space_group_name_H-M   'P 1'
#
loop_
_entity.id
_entity.type
_entity.pdbx_description
1 polymer ?
#
loop_
_entity_poly.entity_id
_entity_poly.type
_entity_poly.pdbx_seq_one_letter_code
_entity_poly.pdbx_strand_id
1 'polypeptide(L)'
;MGRDFSQTSTFKINDVVVLNNQQQIIVDQLTGGSSQLDTISIVGKPGIGKTTLVNKVYRDPEVVYYFHIRVMCNVSQVYTKRDLLLEALWHIIELIDNILTMTNEDLGLVIYRAYIRFLF
;
A
#
# COMPACT_ATOMS: atom_id res chain seq x y z
N MET A 1 -24.22 11.63 12.73
CA MET A 1 -23.02 12.39 13.12
C MET A 1 -21.85 11.78 12.34
N GLY A 2 -21.59 12.30 11.13
CA GLY A 2 -20.57 11.76 10.24
C GLY A 2 -19.18 12.19 10.70
N ARG A 3 -18.25 11.24 10.79
CA ARG A 3 -16.85 11.56 11.02
C ARG A 3 -16.11 11.37 9.71
N ASP A 4 -15.87 12.48 9.01
CA ASP A 4 -14.92 12.53 7.91
C ASP A 4 -13.51 12.49 8.52
N PHE A 5 -12.80 11.38 8.32
CA PHE A 5 -11.45 11.14 8.86
C PHE A 5 -10.37 11.01 7.80
N SER A 6 -10.66 11.28 6.53
CA SER A 6 -9.71 11.00 5.45
C SER A 6 -9.12 12.27 4.87
N GLN A 7 -7.81 12.49 5.09
CA GLN A 7 -7.06 13.41 4.25
C GLN A 7 -6.78 12.71 2.91
N THR A 8 -7.08 13.40 1.81
CA THR A 8 -6.86 12.87 0.45
C THR A 8 -5.80 13.70 -0.26
N SER A 9 -4.65 13.10 -0.55
CA SER A 9 -3.60 13.70 -1.37
C SER A 9 -3.75 13.25 -2.82
N THR A 10 -3.67 14.18 -3.78
CA THR A 10 -3.81 13.87 -5.22
C THR A 10 -2.51 14.14 -5.97
N PHE A 11 -1.97 13.12 -6.63
CA PHE A 11 -0.78 13.18 -7.47
C PHE A 11 -1.15 13.18 -8.94
N LYS A 12 -0.67 14.19 -9.68
CA LYS A 12 -0.82 14.29 -11.14
C LYS A 12 0.46 13.81 -11.83
N ILE A 13 0.36 12.77 -12.65
CA ILE A 13 1.47 12.30 -13.50
C ILE A 13 1.39 13.01 -14.85
N ASN A 14 2.43 13.77 -15.18
CA ASN A 14 2.53 14.52 -16.43
C ASN A 14 3.45 13.85 -17.47
N ASP A 15 4.57 13.24 -17.07
CA ASP A 15 5.54 12.56 -17.95
C ASP A 15 6.33 11.44 -17.24
N VAL A 16 6.93 10.53 -18.01
CA VAL A 16 7.62 9.32 -17.51
C VAL A 16 8.83 9.64 -16.63
N VAL A 17 9.60 10.68 -16.96
CA VAL A 17 10.78 11.11 -16.17
C VAL A 17 10.37 11.61 -14.77
N VAL A 18 9.14 12.13 -14.63
CA VAL A 18 8.59 12.64 -13.37
C VAL A 18 8.14 11.51 -12.43
N LEU A 19 7.94 10.29 -12.94
CA LEU A 19 7.47 9.13 -12.15
C LEU A 19 8.43 8.74 -11.03
N ASN A 20 9.74 8.77 -11.26
CA ASN A 20 10.72 8.40 -10.23
C ASN A 20 10.73 9.41 -9.09
N ASN A 21 10.62 10.71 -9.39
CA ASN A 21 10.53 11.75 -8.36
C ASN A 21 9.22 11.63 -7.56
N GLN A 22 8.14 11.16 -8.19
CA GLN A 22 6.86 10.93 -7.51
C GLN A 22 6.85 9.67 -6.65
N GLN A 23 7.64 8.64 -6.99
CA GLN A 23 7.74 7.44 -6.16
C GLN A 23 8.16 7.79 -4.74
N GLN A 24 9.30 8.47 -4.56
CA GLN A 24 9.81 8.78 -3.23
C GLN A 24 8.83 9.65 -2.44
N ILE A 25 8.20 10.64 -3.07
CA ILE A 25 7.21 11.49 -2.39
C ILE A 25 6.01 10.67 -1.88
N ILE A 26 5.54 9.70 -2.67
CA ILE A 26 4.45 8.82 -2.25
C ILE A 26 4.91 7.90 -1.12
N VAL A 27 6.13 7.35 -1.19
CA VAL A 27 6.73 6.54 -0.13
C VAL A 27 6.82 7.35 1.16
N ASP A 28 7.41 8.54 1.13
CA ASP A 28 7.57 9.43 2.28
C ASP A 28 6.21 9.80 2.90
N GLN A 29 5.17 10.02 2.08
CA GLN A 29 3.82 10.27 2.60
C GLN A 29 3.19 9.03 3.24
N LEU A 30 3.40 7.84 2.66
CA LEU A 30 2.89 6.58 3.20
C LEU A 30 3.60 6.20 4.51
N THR A 31 4.89 6.49 4.63
CA THR A 31 5.72 6.08 5.77
C THR A 31 5.91 7.17 6.82
N GLY A 32 5.66 8.44 6.48
CA GLY A 32 5.74 9.60 7.37
C GLY A 32 4.38 10.19 7.78
N GLY A 33 3.27 9.66 7.25
CA GLY A 33 1.91 10.11 7.54
C GLY A 33 1.43 9.79 8.96
N SER A 34 0.25 10.29 9.34
CA SER A 34 -0.31 10.00 10.67
C SER A 34 -0.81 8.55 10.74
N SER A 35 -0.98 8.00 11.95
CA SER A 35 -1.57 6.66 12.14
C SER A 35 -3.07 6.57 11.78
N GLN A 36 -3.67 7.64 11.26
CA GLN A 36 -5.05 7.67 10.77
C GLN A 36 -5.16 7.19 9.32
N LEU A 37 -6.40 6.93 8.88
CA LEU A 37 -6.69 6.43 7.53
C LEU A 37 -6.50 7.52 6.47
N ASP A 38 -5.32 7.54 5.84
CA ASP A 38 -4.99 8.44 4.75
C ASP A 38 -5.18 7.80 3.37
N THR A 39 -5.61 8.59 2.39
CA THR A 39 -5.83 8.13 1.00
C THR A 39 -4.97 8.92 0.03
N ILE A 40 -4.30 8.19 -0.87
CA ILE A 40 -3.49 8.77 -1.96
C ILE A 40 -4.14 8.44 -3.30
N SER A 41 -4.51 9.46 -4.06
CA SER A 41 -5.06 9.34 -5.41
C SER A 41 -4.00 9.67 -6.46
N ILE A 42 -3.85 8.82 -7.47
CA ILE A 42 -2.91 9.02 -8.58
C ILE A 42 -3.69 9.16 -9.88
N VAL A 43 -3.62 10.34 -10.50
CA VAL A 43 -4.38 10.69 -11.70
C VAL A 43 -3.45 11.10 -12.85
N GLY A 44 -3.88 10.86 -14.08
CA GLY A 44 -3.09 11.16 -15.26
C GLY A 44 -3.64 10.48 -16.51
N LYS A 45 -3.07 10.80 -17.68
CA LYS A 45 -3.51 10.27 -18.97
C LYS A 45 -3.43 8.73 -19.04
N PRO A 46 -4.25 8.06 -19.87
CA PRO A 46 -4.05 6.64 -20.19
C PRO A 46 -2.62 6.38 -20.71
N GLY A 47 -2.04 5.22 -20.42
CA GLY A 47 -0.72 4.84 -20.93
C GLY A 47 0.50 5.50 -20.26
N ILE A 48 0.31 6.48 -19.36
CA ILE A 48 1.42 7.22 -18.72
C ILE A 48 2.20 6.42 -17.65
N GLY A 49 1.80 5.18 -17.35
CA GLY A 49 2.48 4.33 -16.38
C GLY A 49 2.01 4.46 -14.92
N LYS A 50 0.77 4.88 -14.66
CA LYS A 50 0.23 5.01 -13.28
C LYS A 50 0.30 3.70 -12.50
N THR A 51 -0.18 2.61 -13.09
CA THR A 51 -0.11 1.27 -12.49
C THR A 51 1.34 0.84 -12.26
N THR A 52 2.26 1.23 -13.15
CA THR A 52 3.69 0.99 -12.99
C THR A 52 4.24 1.73 -11.76
N LEU A 53 3.84 2.99 -11.53
CA LEU A 53 4.23 3.74 -10.35
C LEU A 53 3.70 3.10 -9.06
N VAL A 54 2.41 2.74 -9.04
CA VAL A 54 1.80 2.04 -7.90
C VAL A 54 2.54 0.74 -7.59
N ASN A 55 2.86 -0.06 -8.62
CA ASN A 55 3.60 -1.30 -8.46
C ASN A 55 5.02 -1.09 -7.92
N LYS A 56 5.70 0.01 -8.30
CA LYS A 56 7.02 0.36 -7.75
C LYS A 56 6.91 0.71 -6.26
N VAL A 57 5.98 1.61 -5.90
CA VAL A 57 5.73 2.00 -4.51
C VAL A 57 5.34 0.79 -3.66
N TYR A 58 4.45 -0.09 -4.15
CA TYR A 58 4.00 -1.29 -3.43
C TYR A 58 5.15 -2.24 -3.04
N ARG A 59 6.18 -2.30 -3.89
CA ARG A 59 7.37 -3.15 -3.72
C ARG A 59 8.56 -2.42 -3.11
N ASP A 60 8.39 -1.13 -2.82
CA ASP A 60 9.45 -0.32 -2.24
C ASP A 60 9.86 -0.89 -0.87
N PRO A 61 11.16 -1.07 -0.59
CA PRO A 61 11.62 -1.62 0.68
C PRO A 61 11.08 -0.88 1.90
N GLU A 62 10.93 0.45 1.83
CA GLU A 62 10.40 1.24 2.94
C GLU A 62 8.92 0.96 3.15
N VAL A 63 8.14 0.84 2.07
CA VAL A 63 6.71 0.49 2.13
C VAL A 63 6.51 -0.95 2.59
N VAL A 64 7.35 -1.88 2.12
CA VAL A 64 7.37 -3.29 2.57
C VAL A 64 7.67 -3.37 4.05
N TYR A 65 8.64 -2.59 4.51
CA TYR A 65 9.00 -2.51 5.92
C TYR A 65 7.90 -1.84 6.73
N TYR A 66 7.20 -0.86 6.16
CA TYR A 66 6.19 -0.08 6.87
C TYR A 66 4.84 -0.79 6.99
N PHE A 67 4.39 -1.44 5.94
CA PHE A 67 3.11 -2.11 5.91
C PHE A 67 3.32 -3.62 5.88
N HIS A 68 3.25 -4.22 7.08
CA HIS A 68 3.34 -5.68 7.25
C HIS A 68 2.26 -6.41 6.45
N ILE A 69 1.05 -5.85 6.42
CA ILE A 69 -0.07 -6.32 5.61
C ILE A 69 -0.26 -5.33 4.46
N ARG A 70 -0.24 -5.84 3.24
CA ARG A 70 -0.48 -5.07 2.01
C ARG A 70 -1.45 -5.84 1.14
N VAL A 71 -2.41 -5.13 0.59
CA VAL A 71 -3.45 -5.66 -0.28
C VAL A 71 -3.47 -4.81 -1.54
N MET A 72 -3.53 -5.45 -2.71
CA MET A 72 -3.66 -4.77 -3.99
C MET A 72 -4.83 -5.37 -4.76
N CYS A 73 -5.90 -4.60 -4.92
CA CYS A 73 -7.08 -5.03 -5.67
C CYS A 73 -7.11 -4.41 -7.06
N ASN A 74 -7.44 -5.21 -8.10
CA ASN A 74 -7.60 -4.70 -9.45
C ASN A 74 -9.07 -4.37 -9.74
N VAL A 75 -9.36 -3.07 -9.87
CA VAL A 75 -10.71 -2.58 -10.14
C VAL A 75 -10.93 -2.47 -11.66
N SER A 76 -11.75 -3.36 -12.23
CA SER A 76 -12.15 -3.31 -13.64
C SER A 76 -13.37 -2.39 -13.85
N GLN A 77 -13.81 -2.17 -15.11
CA GLN A 77 -15.05 -1.40 -15.37
C GLN A 77 -16.29 -2.04 -14.73
N VAL A 78 -16.30 -3.36 -14.60
CA VAL A 78 -17.36 -4.11 -13.95
C VAL A 78 -16.76 -4.79 -12.73
N TYR A 79 -17.12 -4.32 -11.55
CA TYR A 79 -16.76 -4.94 -10.28
C TYR A 79 -17.88 -4.70 -9.28
N THR A 80 -18.02 -5.61 -8.31
CA THR A 80 -18.88 -5.40 -7.15
C THR A 80 -18.04 -5.14 -5.90
N LYS A 81 -18.63 -4.49 -4.89
CA LYS A 81 -18.00 -4.37 -3.57
C LYS A 81 -17.61 -5.73 -3.00
N ARG A 82 -18.41 -6.78 -3.28
CA ARG A 82 -18.12 -8.14 -2.82
C ARG A 82 -16.83 -8.67 -3.44
N ASP A 83 -16.60 -8.43 -4.72
CA ASP A 83 -15.41 -8.91 -5.42
C ASP A 83 -14.14 -8.31 -4.81
N LEU A 84 -14.12 -7.01 -4.53
CA LEU A 84 -12.98 -6.35 -3.89
C LEU A 84 -12.74 -6.85 -2.46
N LEU A 85 -13.80 -7.09 -1.69
CA LEU A 85 -13.67 -7.62 -0.34
C LEU A 85 -13.12 -9.06 -0.36
N LEU A 86 -13.52 -9.88 -1.33
CA LEU A 86 -13.02 -11.24 -1.50
C LEU A 86 -11.54 -11.24 -1.95
N GLU A 87 -11.17 -10.39 -2.89
CA GLU A 87 -9.78 -10.23 -3.33
C GLU A 87 -8.88 -9.76 -2.18
N ALA A 88 -9.35 -8.79 -1.38
CA ALA A 88 -8.64 -8.35 -0.18
C ALA A 88 -8.47 -9.45 0.86
N LEU A 89 -9.52 -10.23 1.12
CA LEU A 89 -9.47 -11.35 2.05
C LEU A 89 -8.51 -12.44 1.56
N TRP A 90 -8.50 -12.71 0.25
CA TRP A 90 -7.59 -13.68 -0.35
C TRP A 90 -6.13 -13.30 -0.10
N HIS A 91 -5.75 -12.04 -0.35
CA HIS A 91 -4.39 -11.56 -0.07
C HIS A 91 -3.99 -11.68 1.41
N ILE A 92 -4.94 -11.48 2.33
CA ILE A 92 -4.69 -11.65 3.77
C ILE A 92 -4.46 -13.12 4.12
N ILE A 93 -5.27 -14.03 3.56
CA ILE A 93 -5.12 -15.48 3.79
C ILE A 93 -3.76 -15.95 3.26
N GLU A 94 -3.39 -15.57 2.03
CA GLU A 94 -2.07 -15.90 1.46
C GLU A 94 -0.92 -15.37 2.35
N LEU A 95 -1.06 -14.18 2.90
CA LEU A 95 -0.07 -13.63 3.83
C LEU A 95 0.03 -14.48 5.10
N ILE A 96 -1.10 -14.92 5.66
CA ILE A 96 -1.12 -15.78 6.85
C ILE A 96 -0.47 -17.13 6.55
N ASP A 97 -0.78 -17.76 5.42
CA ASP A 97 -0.18 -19.02 5.02
C ASP A 97 1.34 -18.89 4.85
N ASN A 98 1.81 -17.77 4.28
CA ASN A 98 3.24 -17.46 4.21
C ASN A 98 3.86 -17.31 5.61
N ILE A 99 3.20 -16.62 6.55
CA ILE A 99 3.69 -16.49 7.93
C ILE A 99 3.75 -17.85 8.63
N LEU A 100 2.77 -18.73 8.42
CA LEU A 100 2.75 -20.07 9.01
C LEU A 100 3.88 -20.97 8.50
N THR A 101 4.45 -20.67 7.35
CA THR A 101 5.56 -21.43 6.75
C THR A 101 6.94 -20.82 7.02
N MET A 102 7.01 -19.68 7.71
CA MET A 102 8.27 -19.01 8.07
C MET A 102 9.08 -19.77 9.12
N THR A 103 10.39 -19.52 9.13
CA THR A 103 11.30 -20.00 10.18
C THR A 103 11.09 -19.24 11.50
N ASN A 104 11.59 -19.76 12.62
CA ASN A 104 11.52 -19.05 13.90
C ASN A 104 12.32 -17.73 13.86
N GLU A 105 13.42 -17.70 13.10
CA GLU A 105 14.24 -16.51 12.88
C GLU A 105 13.45 -15.44 12.12
N ASP A 106 12.78 -15.83 11.03
CA ASP A 106 11.94 -14.92 10.24
C ASP A 106 10.74 -14.42 11.05
N LEU A 107 10.09 -15.29 11.82
CA LEU A 107 9.01 -14.93 12.74
C LEU A 107 9.51 -13.94 13.81
N GLY A 108 10.70 -14.16 14.37
CA GLY A 108 11.34 -13.24 15.30
C GLY A 108 11.54 -11.85 14.70
N LEU A 109 11.95 -11.78 13.43
CA LEU A 109 12.09 -10.52 12.70
C LEU A 109 10.75 -9.81 12.48
N VAL A 110 9.70 -10.55 12.11
CA VAL A 110 8.34 -9.99 11.94
C VAL A 110 7.83 -9.43 13.26
N ILE A 111 7.98 -10.16 14.37
CA ILE A 111 7.57 -9.72 15.70
C ILE A 111 8.35 -8.47 16.13
N TYR A 112 9.67 -8.47 15.95
CA TYR A 112 10.52 -7.32 16.28
C TYR A 112 10.11 -6.05 15.52
N ARG A 113 9.86 -6.17 14.21
CA ARG A 113 9.40 -5.05 13.37
C ARG A 113 8.03 -4.55 13.78
N ALA A 114 7.10 -5.45 14.09
CA ALA A 114 5.79 -5.08 14.61
C ALA A 114 5.91 -4.34 15.95
N TYR A 115 6.77 -4.80 16.86
CA TYR A 115 6.98 -4.18 18.17
C TYR A 115 7.53 -2.76 18.10
N ILE A 116 8.50 -2.49 17.21
CA ILE A 116 9.05 -1.13 17.03
C ILE A 116 7.96 -0.15 16.59
N ARG A 117 6.99 -0.60 15.80
CA ARG A 117 5.88 0.23 15.31
C ARG A 117 4.78 0.49 16.32
N PHE A 118 4.68 -0.28 17.40
CA PHE A 118 3.74 0.00 18.48
C PHE A 118 4.29 0.97 19.53
N LEU A 119 5.60 1.28 19.49
CA LEU A 119 6.27 2.16 20.47
C LEU A 119 6.37 3.63 20.03
N PHE A 120 5.90 3.98 18.83
CA PHE A 120 5.83 5.36 18.31
C PHE A 120 4.49 5.56 17.59
#